data_AF-A0AAV5QSN7-F1
#
_entry.id   AF-A0AAV5QSN7-F1
#
_cell.length_a   1.000
_cell.length_b   1.000
_cell.length_c   1.000
_cell.angle_alpha   90.00
_cell.angle_beta   90.00
_cell.angle_gamma   90.00
#
_symmetry.space_group_name_H-M   'P 1'
#
loop_
_entity.id
_entity.type
_entity.pdbx_description
1 polymer ?
#
loop_
_entity_poly.entity_id
_entity_poly.type
_entity_poly.pdbx_seq_one_letter_code
_entity_poly.pdbx_strand_id
1 'polypeptide(L)'
;MKFLTAATLFSLLATGLAAPVKREEEEPKYFGLVTIHSGSAFQYAGVYEVESHPHVFSVAGSEGEYVNLTMKADSSLTNANGRGVYVDPSTGEVGLVGEGQTPSTGFKIEENSLSYNDAEAFSACPSGENKWSLTFNSTCTGGTGVGLYVVSA
;
A
#
# COMPACT_ATOMS: atom_id res chain seq x y z
N MET A 1 61.86 -47.33 27.47
CA MET A 1 60.56 -47.17 28.15
C MET A 1 59.61 -46.61 27.09
N LYS A 2 58.75 -47.38 26.39
CA LYS A 2 57.38 -47.82 26.78
C LYS A 2 56.74 -46.77 27.69
N PHE A 3 55.70 -46.03 27.28
CA PHE A 3 54.34 -46.53 27.03
C PHE A 3 53.58 -45.82 25.90
N LEU A 4 52.80 -46.61 25.15
CA LEU A 4 51.61 -46.22 24.41
C LEU A 4 50.49 -45.86 25.39
N THR A 5 49.67 -44.84 25.06
CA THR A 5 48.27 -44.81 25.51
C THR A 5 47.40 -44.30 24.37
N ALA A 6 46.56 -45.19 23.83
CA ALA A 6 45.43 -44.85 22.99
C ALA A 6 44.23 -44.48 23.88
N ALA A 7 43.40 -43.53 23.44
CA ALA A 7 42.06 -43.34 23.97
C ALA A 7 41.09 -43.09 22.80
N THR A 8 40.01 -43.86 22.85
CA THR A 8 39.04 -44.20 21.82
C THR A 8 37.85 -43.24 21.83
N LEU A 9 37.31 -42.96 20.63
CA LEU A 9 35.93 -42.60 20.23
C LEU A 9 34.93 -41.99 21.24
N PHE A 10 34.19 -40.96 20.81
CA PHE A 10 32.75 -41.09 20.55
C PHE A 10 32.24 -40.04 19.55
N SER A 11 31.49 -40.51 18.55
CA SER A 11 30.82 -39.71 17.52
C SER A 11 29.44 -39.28 18.01
N LEU A 12 29.03 -38.03 17.77
CA LEU A 12 27.62 -37.63 17.75
C LEU A 12 27.35 -36.90 16.43
N LEU A 13 26.88 -37.65 15.42
CA LEU A 13 26.05 -37.05 14.38
C LEU A 13 24.66 -36.82 15.00
N ALA A 14 24.36 -35.58 15.36
CA ALA A 14 23.00 -35.16 15.62
C ALA A 14 22.30 -34.89 14.28
N THR A 15 21.64 -35.91 13.72
CA THR A 15 20.62 -35.70 12.68
C THR A 15 19.40 -35.07 13.33
N GLY A 16 19.40 -33.74 13.45
CA GLY A 16 18.21 -32.98 13.81
C GLY A 16 17.20 -33.05 12.67
N LEU A 17 16.09 -33.77 12.86
CA LEU A 17 14.89 -33.53 12.05
C LEU A 17 14.43 -32.10 12.34
N ALA A 18 14.62 -31.19 11.39
CA ALA A 18 13.98 -29.90 11.43
C ALA A 18 12.46 -30.14 11.33
N ALA A 19 11.76 -29.98 12.46
CA ALA A 19 10.30 -29.89 12.44
C ALA A 19 9.90 -28.70 11.53
N PRO A 20 8.81 -28.81 10.76
CA PRO A 20 8.32 -27.68 9.99
C PRO A 20 7.99 -26.54 10.96
N VAL A 21 8.74 -25.45 10.88
CA VAL A 21 8.43 -24.19 11.56
C VAL A 21 7.06 -23.76 11.03
N LYS A 22 6.05 -23.86 11.89
CA LYS A 22 4.73 -23.28 11.65
C LYS A 22 4.95 -21.77 11.59
N ARG A 23 5.01 -21.23 10.38
CA ARG A 23 5.08 -19.79 10.17
C ARG A 23 3.70 -19.25 10.55
N GLU A 24 3.61 -18.57 11.69
CA GLU A 24 2.44 -17.75 12.00
C GLU A 24 2.34 -16.71 10.88
N GLU A 25 1.30 -16.80 10.06
CA GLU A 25 0.98 -15.73 9.11
C GLU A 25 0.54 -14.54 9.95
N GLU A 26 1.36 -13.48 9.98
CA GLU A 26 0.95 -12.22 10.59
C GLU A 26 -0.30 -11.72 9.88
N GLU A 27 -1.34 -11.41 10.67
CA GLU A 27 -2.57 -10.80 10.16
C GLU A 27 -2.22 -9.55 9.33
N PRO A 28 -2.85 -9.35 8.15
CA PRO A 28 -2.54 -8.22 7.29
C PRO A 28 -2.77 -6.91 8.04
N LYS A 29 -1.73 -6.08 8.13
CA LYS A 29 -1.83 -4.74 8.73
C LYS A 29 -2.48 -3.79 7.73
N TYR A 30 -3.71 -3.44 8.05
CA TYR A 30 -4.56 -2.51 7.32
C TYR A 30 -4.24 -1.05 7.66
N PHE A 31 -4.40 -0.16 6.69
CA PHE A 31 -4.25 1.28 6.88
C PHE A 31 -5.16 2.08 5.93
N GLY A 32 -5.53 3.28 6.35
CA GLY A 32 -6.22 4.25 5.52
C GLY A 32 -5.32 5.38 5.04
N LEU A 33 -5.89 6.29 4.26
CA LEU A 33 -5.19 7.46 3.71
C LEU A 33 -5.95 8.75 4.00
N VAL A 34 -5.22 9.72 4.54
CA VAL A 34 -5.66 11.11 4.59
C VAL A 34 -4.75 11.97 3.72
N THR A 35 -5.31 13.04 3.17
CA THR A 35 -4.56 14.03 2.41
C THR A 35 -3.91 15.05 3.33
N ILE A 36 -2.75 15.56 2.93
CA ILE A 36 -2.03 16.65 3.61
C ILE A 36 -1.82 17.78 2.61
N HIS A 37 -2.46 18.92 2.88
CA HIS A 37 -2.22 20.17 2.18
C HIS A 37 -2.64 21.33 3.09
N SER A 38 -1.67 21.94 3.77
CA SER A 38 -1.96 22.96 4.78
C SER A 38 -2.62 24.20 4.17
N GLY A 39 -3.69 24.68 4.83
CA GLY A 39 -4.43 25.86 4.40
C GLY A 39 -5.50 25.61 3.33
N SER A 40 -5.78 24.34 2.96
CA SER A 40 -6.89 24.00 2.05
C SER A 40 -7.94 23.10 2.70
N ALA A 41 -9.06 22.90 2.00
CA ALA A 41 -10.09 21.94 2.38
C ALA A 41 -9.61 20.48 2.34
N PHE A 42 -8.41 20.21 1.78
CA PHE A 42 -7.80 18.88 1.72
C PHE A 42 -6.85 18.60 2.88
N GLN A 43 -6.74 19.50 3.87
CA GLN A 43 -5.96 19.18 5.07
C GLN A 43 -6.69 18.10 5.90
N TYR A 44 -6.08 16.92 6.02
CA TYR A 44 -6.62 15.73 6.69
C TYR A 44 -7.92 15.19 6.09
N ALA A 45 -8.22 15.50 4.82
CA ALA A 45 -9.40 14.96 4.17
C ALA A 45 -9.18 13.48 3.80
N GLY A 46 -10.18 12.65 4.03
CA GLY A 46 -10.09 11.21 3.76
C GLY A 46 -10.08 10.86 2.28
N VAL A 47 -9.61 9.66 1.98
CA VAL A 47 -9.70 9.03 0.65
C VAL A 47 -10.71 7.88 0.72
N TYR A 48 -11.56 7.74 -0.29
CA TYR A 48 -12.71 6.82 -0.28
C TYR A 48 -12.80 5.96 -1.54
N GLU A 49 -13.18 4.70 -1.36
CA GLU A 49 -13.62 3.79 -2.42
C GLU A 49 -15.11 4.02 -2.67
N VAL A 50 -15.48 4.34 -3.90
CA VAL A 50 -16.89 4.53 -4.27
C VAL A 50 -17.32 3.44 -5.23
N GLU A 51 -18.34 2.66 -4.85
CA GLU A 51 -18.79 1.49 -5.59
C GLU A 51 -19.25 1.80 -7.02
N SER A 52 -19.86 2.97 -7.24
CA SER A 52 -20.35 3.39 -8.56
C SER A 52 -19.23 3.78 -9.54
N HIS A 53 -18.01 4.03 -9.04
CA HIS A 53 -16.84 4.36 -9.84
C HIS A 53 -15.54 3.84 -9.17
N PRO A 54 -15.36 2.52 -9.06
CA PRO A 54 -14.30 1.92 -8.26
C PRO A 54 -12.90 2.14 -8.84
N HIS A 55 -12.81 2.56 -10.11
CA HIS A 55 -11.55 2.80 -10.82
C HIS A 55 -10.91 4.15 -10.48
N VAL A 56 -11.58 4.98 -9.65
CA VAL A 56 -11.04 6.23 -9.17
C VAL A 56 -11.49 6.48 -7.73
N PHE A 57 -10.53 6.68 -6.82
CA PHE A 57 -10.80 7.03 -5.44
C PHE A 57 -11.26 8.48 -5.33
N SER A 58 -12.20 8.72 -4.43
CA SER A 58 -12.64 10.06 -4.07
C SER A 58 -11.71 10.65 -3.02
N VAL A 59 -11.45 11.95 -3.10
CA VAL A 59 -10.77 12.74 -2.07
C VAL A 59 -11.80 13.66 -1.45
N ALA A 60 -11.85 13.65 -0.11
CA ALA A 60 -12.88 14.34 0.66
C ALA A 60 -14.30 13.86 0.33
N GLY A 61 -15.29 14.55 0.91
CA GLY A 61 -16.69 14.19 0.79
C GLY A 61 -17.13 13.12 1.79
N SER A 62 -18.32 12.57 1.56
CA SER A 62 -18.95 11.55 2.42
C SER A 62 -19.49 10.37 1.62
N GLU A 63 -19.09 10.25 0.35
CA GLU A 63 -19.51 9.17 -0.54
C GLU A 63 -18.50 8.03 -0.48
N GLY A 64 -19.00 6.80 -0.48
CA GLY A 64 -18.17 5.60 -0.46
C GLY A 64 -17.70 5.18 0.93
N GLU A 65 -16.84 4.19 0.94
CA GLU A 65 -16.20 3.66 2.14
C GLU A 65 -14.78 4.19 2.24
N TYR A 66 -14.31 4.48 3.45
CA TYR A 66 -12.94 4.95 3.65
C TYR A 66 -11.96 3.87 3.16
N VAL A 67 -10.95 4.25 2.37
CA VAL A 67 -10.00 3.28 1.82
C VAL A 67 -9.34 2.51 2.95
N ASN A 68 -9.26 1.19 2.77
CA ASN A 68 -8.60 0.32 3.71
C ASN A 68 -7.65 -0.61 2.95
N LEU A 69 -6.36 -0.28 3.01
CA LEU A 69 -5.32 -0.81 2.13
C LEU A 69 -4.32 -1.68 2.90
N THR A 70 -3.67 -2.57 2.17
CA THR A 70 -2.54 -3.37 2.61
C THR A 70 -1.41 -3.25 1.59
N MET A 71 -0.20 -3.04 2.09
CA MET A 71 1.02 -3.08 1.29
C MET A 71 1.45 -4.53 1.07
N LYS A 72 1.70 -4.92 -0.18
CA LYS A 72 2.25 -6.23 -0.55
C LYS A 72 3.77 -6.18 -0.66
N ALA A 73 4.40 -7.34 -0.64
CA ALA A 73 5.86 -7.47 -0.72
C ALA A 73 6.46 -6.96 -2.05
N ASP A 74 5.67 -6.95 -3.13
CA ASP A 74 6.04 -6.44 -4.46
C ASP A 74 5.80 -4.94 -4.62
N SER A 75 5.51 -4.22 -3.53
CA SER A 75 5.19 -2.79 -3.54
C SER A 75 3.89 -2.45 -4.31
N SER A 76 2.97 -3.41 -4.45
CA SER A 76 1.58 -3.14 -4.82
C SER A 76 0.72 -2.90 -3.58
N LEU A 77 -0.44 -2.27 -3.78
CA LEU A 77 -1.46 -2.09 -2.75
C LEU A 77 -2.70 -2.92 -3.10
N THR A 78 -3.37 -3.45 -2.09
CA THR A 78 -4.72 -4.04 -2.23
C THR A 78 -5.67 -3.46 -1.21
N ASN A 79 -6.95 -3.37 -1.54
CA ASN A 79 -7.98 -3.08 -0.54
C ASN A 79 -8.29 -4.28 0.38
N ALA A 80 -9.19 -4.09 1.34
CA ALA A 80 -9.65 -5.11 2.28
C ALA A 80 -10.26 -6.36 1.60
N ASN A 81 -10.75 -6.22 0.36
CA ASN A 81 -11.29 -7.32 -0.43
C ASN A 81 -10.23 -8.00 -1.31
N GLY A 82 -8.95 -7.62 -1.19
CA GLY A 82 -7.85 -8.17 -1.97
C GLY A 82 -7.76 -7.66 -3.41
N ARG A 83 -8.58 -6.67 -3.79
CA ARG A 83 -8.52 -6.06 -5.14
C ARG A 83 -7.37 -5.05 -5.18
N GLY A 84 -6.55 -5.12 -6.21
CA GLY A 84 -5.35 -4.28 -6.33
C GLY A 84 -5.67 -2.83 -6.66
N VAL A 85 -4.77 -1.93 -6.26
CA VAL A 85 -4.78 -0.52 -6.65
C VAL A 85 -4.05 -0.37 -7.98
N TYR A 86 -4.60 0.46 -8.86
CA TYR A 86 -4.08 0.80 -10.17
C TYR A 86 -3.93 2.31 -10.28
N VAL A 87 -2.82 2.74 -10.85
CA VAL A 87 -2.55 4.11 -11.28
C VAL A 87 -2.61 4.11 -12.80
N ASP A 88 -3.64 4.75 -13.36
CA ASP A 88 -3.83 4.80 -14.80
C ASP A 88 -2.72 5.64 -15.46
N PRO A 89 -1.91 5.07 -16.38
CA PRO A 89 -0.78 5.79 -16.98
C PRO A 89 -1.22 6.86 -17.99
N SER A 90 -2.48 6.86 -18.42
CA SER A 90 -3.04 7.82 -19.38
C SER A 90 -3.73 9.00 -18.71
N THR A 91 -4.46 8.76 -17.60
CA THR A 91 -5.20 9.82 -16.87
C THR A 91 -4.52 10.24 -15.57
N GLY A 92 -3.69 9.37 -15.01
CA GLY A 92 -3.14 9.49 -13.66
C GLY A 92 -4.13 9.11 -12.57
N GLU A 93 -5.37 8.72 -12.88
CA GLU A 93 -6.36 8.35 -11.86
C GLU A 93 -5.89 7.18 -11.02
N VAL A 94 -6.15 7.25 -9.71
CA VAL A 94 -5.78 6.21 -8.75
C VAL A 94 -7.06 5.56 -8.24
N GLY A 95 -7.20 4.24 -8.39
CA GLY A 95 -8.34 3.49 -7.91
C GLY A 95 -8.12 1.99 -7.96
N LEU A 96 -9.18 1.18 -7.96
CA LEU A 96 -9.07 -0.27 -8.02
C LEU A 96 -8.94 -0.78 -9.47
N VAL A 97 -8.17 -1.84 -9.65
CA VAL A 97 -8.01 -2.54 -10.95
C VAL A 97 -9.36 -2.87 -11.59
N GLY A 98 -9.54 -2.48 -12.84
CA GLY A 98 -10.63 -2.91 -13.71
C GLY A 98 -10.32 -4.17 -14.50
N GLU A 99 -11.22 -4.52 -15.42
CA GLU A 99 -11.04 -5.69 -16.27
C GLU A 99 -9.79 -5.55 -17.14
N GLY A 100 -8.95 -6.59 -17.16
CA GLY A 100 -7.71 -6.62 -17.93
C GLY A 100 -6.58 -5.75 -17.37
N GLN A 101 -6.80 -5.03 -16.27
CA GLN A 101 -5.76 -4.24 -15.59
C GLN A 101 -5.01 -5.11 -14.57
N THR A 102 -3.74 -4.76 -14.36
CA THR A 102 -2.91 -5.37 -13.31
C THR A 102 -2.61 -4.33 -12.23
N PRO A 103 -2.48 -4.72 -10.95
CA PRO A 103 -2.17 -3.77 -9.89
C PRO A 103 -0.85 -3.05 -10.18
N SER A 104 -0.82 -1.74 -9.91
CA SER A 104 0.41 -0.97 -10.03
C SER A 104 1.38 -1.35 -8.91
N THR A 105 2.65 -1.53 -9.26
CA THR A 105 3.76 -1.72 -8.33
C THR A 105 4.60 -0.44 -8.24
N GLY A 106 5.29 -0.25 -7.12
CA GLY A 106 6.15 0.93 -6.89
C GLY A 106 5.62 1.89 -5.82
N PHE A 107 4.59 1.49 -5.07
CA PHE A 107 4.16 2.21 -3.88
C PHE A 107 5.17 2.03 -2.74
N LYS A 108 5.46 3.11 -2.01
CA LYS A 108 6.34 3.08 -0.84
C LYS A 108 5.74 3.89 0.29
N ILE A 109 5.98 3.44 1.53
CA ILE A 109 5.61 4.18 2.73
C ILE A 109 6.89 4.51 3.49
N GLU A 110 7.19 5.80 3.61
CA GLU A 110 8.34 6.32 4.36
C GLU A 110 7.84 7.40 5.32
N GLU A 111 8.14 7.27 6.61
CA GLU A 111 7.65 8.21 7.65
C GLU A 111 6.13 8.45 7.62
N ASN A 112 5.35 7.42 7.26
CA ASN A 112 3.91 7.44 7.02
C ASN A 112 3.46 8.26 5.79
N SER A 113 4.36 8.75 4.97
CA SER A 113 4.02 9.32 3.66
C SER A 113 3.97 8.21 2.61
N LEU A 114 2.90 8.19 1.81
CA LEU A 114 2.76 7.29 0.67
C LEU A 114 3.29 7.99 -0.59
N SER A 115 4.24 7.34 -1.27
CA SER A 115 4.74 7.73 -2.58
C SER A 115 4.49 6.63 -3.61
N TYR A 116 4.54 6.99 -4.90
CA TYR A 116 4.47 6.05 -6.02
C TYR A 116 5.59 6.37 -7.01
N ASN A 117 6.39 5.36 -7.37
CA ASN A 117 7.58 5.52 -8.23
C ASN A 117 8.51 6.65 -7.75
N ASP A 118 8.80 6.66 -6.45
CA ASP A 118 9.68 7.63 -5.78
C ASP A 118 9.22 9.10 -5.84
N ALA A 119 7.93 9.33 -6.11
CA ALA A 119 7.34 10.67 -6.13
C ALA A 119 6.08 10.76 -5.25
N GLU A 120 5.94 11.90 -4.58
CA GLU A 120 4.73 12.32 -3.86
C GLU A 120 3.90 13.28 -4.72
N ALA A 121 3.56 12.85 -5.94
CA ALA A 121 2.94 13.69 -6.96
C ALA A 121 1.41 13.52 -7.02
N PHE A 122 0.74 13.35 -5.88
CA PHE A 122 -0.71 13.16 -5.85
C PHE A 122 -1.46 14.49 -5.94
N SER A 123 -2.67 14.46 -6.49
CA SER A 123 -3.53 15.63 -6.61
C SER A 123 -5.01 15.26 -6.41
N ALA A 124 -5.74 16.13 -5.75
CA ALA A 124 -7.20 16.14 -5.70
C ALA A 124 -7.72 16.95 -6.90
N CYS A 125 -8.27 16.24 -7.89
CA CYS A 125 -8.76 16.82 -9.14
C CYS A 125 -10.28 16.99 -9.13
N PRO A 126 -10.84 18.18 -9.40
CA PRO A 126 -12.29 18.35 -9.49
C PRO A 126 -12.90 17.38 -10.51
N SER A 127 -13.92 16.63 -10.09
CA SER A 127 -14.63 15.63 -10.89
C SER A 127 -16.15 15.80 -10.90
N GLY A 128 -16.62 16.88 -10.28
CA GLY A 128 -18.03 17.27 -10.20
C GLY A 128 -18.22 18.42 -9.23
N GLU A 129 -19.48 18.81 -8.99
CA GLU A 129 -19.79 19.80 -7.97
C GLU A 129 -19.41 19.27 -6.58
N ASN A 130 -18.43 19.91 -5.93
CA ASN A 130 -17.88 19.51 -4.64
C ASN A 130 -17.40 18.05 -4.58
N LYS A 131 -16.87 17.54 -5.69
CA LYS A 131 -16.30 16.19 -5.80
C LYS A 131 -14.88 16.26 -6.36
N TRP A 132 -14.00 15.43 -5.81
CA TRP A 132 -12.61 15.38 -6.22
C TRP A 132 -12.13 13.94 -6.37
N SER A 133 -11.44 13.66 -7.47
CA SER A 133 -10.80 12.40 -7.76
C SER A 133 -9.33 12.43 -7.34
N LEU A 134 -8.82 11.33 -6.81
CA LEU A 134 -7.39 11.16 -6.56
C LEU A 134 -6.67 10.84 -7.87
N THR A 135 -5.62 11.60 -8.14
CA THR A 135 -4.74 11.40 -9.30
C THR A 135 -3.28 11.43 -8.89
N PHE A 136 -2.41 10.85 -9.71
CA PHE A 136 -0.96 10.86 -9.59
C PHE A 136 -0.33 11.42 -10.86
N ASN A 137 0.60 12.38 -10.70
CA ASN A 137 1.33 13.04 -11.78
C ASN A 137 0.43 13.54 -12.92
N SER A 138 -0.79 13.95 -12.57
CA SER A 138 -1.79 14.47 -13.51
C SER A 138 -1.98 15.95 -13.27
N THR A 139 -2.12 16.72 -14.36
CA THR A 139 -2.47 18.13 -14.30
C THR A 139 -3.92 18.29 -14.75
N CYS A 140 -4.79 18.69 -13.84
CA CYS A 140 -6.19 19.00 -14.11
C CYS A 140 -6.48 20.46 -13.74
N THR A 141 -7.39 21.10 -14.48
CA THR A 141 -7.80 22.48 -14.19
C THR A 141 -8.48 22.55 -12.82
N GLY A 142 -7.95 23.37 -11.92
CA GLY A 142 -8.46 23.49 -10.55
C GLY A 142 -8.01 22.37 -9.59
N GLY A 143 -7.07 21.51 -10.02
CA GLY A 143 -6.45 20.51 -9.17
C GLY A 143 -5.62 21.11 -8.04
N THR A 144 -5.60 20.43 -6.90
CA THR A 144 -4.73 20.77 -5.77
C THR A 144 -3.80 19.60 -5.48
N GLY A 145 -2.49 19.84 -5.52
CA GLY A 145 -1.50 18.83 -5.12
C GLY A 145 -1.65 18.48 -3.65
N VAL A 146 -1.62 17.20 -3.30
CA VAL A 146 -1.80 16.72 -1.92
C VAL A 146 -0.73 15.68 -1.60
N GLY A 147 -0.20 15.71 -0.37
CA GLY A 147 0.51 14.56 0.18
C GLY A 147 -0.49 13.51 0.63
N LEU A 148 -0.10 12.23 0.63
CA LEU A 148 -0.91 11.14 1.18
C LEU A 148 -0.25 10.60 2.44
N TYR A 149 -0.93 10.70 3.57
CA TYR A 149 -0.45 10.24 4.85
C TYR A 149 -1.21 8.99 5.29
N VAL A 150 -0.46 7.98 5.69
CA VAL A 150 -0.94 6.69 6.15
C VAL A 150 -1.41 6.82 7.60
N VAL A 151 -2.64 6.39 7.86
CA VAL A 151 -3.21 6.32 9.21
C VAL A 151 -3.59 4.89 9.53
N SER A 152 -3.38 4.46 10.78
CA SER A 152 -3.86 3.16 11.24
C SER A 152 -5.39 3.10 11.10
N ALA A 153 -5.88 2.09 10.39
CA ALA A 153 -7.31 1.80 10.26
C ALA A 153 -7.81 1.01 11.48
#